data_AF-A0A7J3RBB7-F1
#
_entry.id   AF-A0A7J3RBB7-F1
#
_cell.length_a   1.000
_cell.length_b   1.000
_cell.length_c   1.000
_cell.angle_alpha   90.00
_cell.angle_beta   90.00
_cell.angle_gamma   90.00
#
_symmetry.space_group_name_H-M   'P 1'
#
loop_
_entity.id
_entity.type
_entity.pdbx_description
1 polymer ?
#
loop_
_entity_poly.entity_id
_entity_poly.type
_entity_poly.pdbx_seq_one_letter_code
_entity_poly.pdbx_strand_id
1 'polypeptide(L)'
;MSEISEIEDKLKYADFLINHDPPYSEAAVKQLLRAANKLVHIYLKLPSYASVSPILASQKLSTGNDVEKKFSEDFLKLWKLSIKPFVTKEEALNVYKAVKAFLDYYKAQR
;
A
#
# COMPACT_ATOMS: atom_id res chain seq x y z
N MET A 1 2.85 17.10 -10.64
CA MET A 1 3.14 16.43 -9.36
C MET A 1 3.74 15.07 -9.67
N SER A 2 4.80 14.61 -9.01
CA SER A 2 5.35 13.27 -9.29
C SER A 2 4.44 12.19 -8.69
N GLU A 3 4.33 11.03 -9.32
CA GLU A 3 3.49 9.93 -8.80
C GLU A 3 3.93 9.48 -7.40
N ILE A 4 5.22 9.66 -7.06
CA ILE A 4 5.78 9.40 -5.72
C ILE A 4 5.26 10.40 -4.69
N SER A 5 5.19 11.70 -5.03
CA SER A 5 4.60 12.72 -4.14
C SER A 5 3.15 12.37 -3.80
N GLU A 6 2.37 11.90 -4.77
CA GLU A 6 0.99 11.49 -4.51
C GLU A 6 0.88 10.27 -3.59
N ILE A 7 1.85 9.33 -3.65
CA ILE A 7 1.91 8.20 -2.73
C ILE A 7 2.21 8.69 -1.32
N GLU A 8 3.18 9.59 -1.16
CA GLU A 8 3.54 10.17 0.13
C GLU A 8 2.39 10.94 0.77
N ASP A 9 1.65 11.73 -0.01
CA ASP A 9 0.49 12.46 0.50
C ASP A 9 -0.63 11.52 0.94
N LYS A 10 -0.83 10.39 0.25
CA LYS A 10 -1.76 9.36 0.69
C LYS A 10 -1.31 8.67 1.97
N LEU A 11 -0.01 8.43 2.14
CA LEU A 11 0.53 7.87 3.38
C LEU A 11 0.35 8.85 4.54
N LYS A 12 0.65 10.14 4.35
CA LYS A 12 0.41 11.18 5.38
C LYS A 12 -1.06 11.26 5.77
N TYR A 13 -1.96 11.21 4.79
CA TYR A 13 -3.39 11.24 5.05
C TYR A 13 -3.88 9.97 5.77
N ALA A 14 -3.37 8.80 5.39
CA ALA A 14 -3.66 7.56 6.10
C ALA A 14 -3.17 7.59 7.55
N ASP A 15 -1.96 8.09 7.80
CA ASP A 15 -1.40 8.25 9.15
C ASP A 15 -2.26 9.18 10.02
N PHE A 16 -2.70 10.31 9.46
CA PHE A 16 -3.64 11.22 10.13
C PHE A 16 -4.94 10.49 10.53
N LEU A 17 -5.54 9.71 9.62
CA LEU A 17 -6.79 8.99 9.88
C LEU A 17 -6.64 7.87 10.92
N ILE A 18 -5.48 7.19 10.96
CA ILE A 18 -5.16 6.15 11.95
C ILE A 18 -5.02 6.75 13.35
N ASN A 19 -4.48 7.96 13.44
CA ASN A 19 -4.17 8.62 14.71
C ASN A 19 -5.27 9.57 15.21
N HIS A 20 -6.31 9.81 14.42
CA HIS A 20 -7.51 10.55 14.84
C HIS A 20 -8.28 9.83 15.96
N ASP A 21 -9.07 10.56 16.76
CA ASP A 21 -9.95 10.01 17.80
C ASP A 21 -11.42 10.47 17.59
N PRO A 22 -12.37 9.54 17.30
CA PRO A 22 -12.16 8.12 17.08
C PRO A 22 -11.37 7.85 15.78
N PRO A 23 -10.64 6.72 15.68
CA PRO A 23 -9.83 6.40 14.51
C PRO A 23 -10.68 6.04 13.30
N TYR A 24 -10.33 6.59 12.14
CA TYR A 24 -10.97 6.31 10.85
C TYR A 24 -10.21 5.23 10.07
N SER A 25 -9.97 4.08 10.73
CA SER A 25 -9.12 2.99 10.21
C SER A 25 -9.54 2.46 8.83
N GLU A 26 -10.85 2.38 8.56
CA GLU A 26 -11.37 1.94 7.26
C GLU A 26 -11.02 2.91 6.13
N ALA A 27 -11.17 4.21 6.39
CA ALA A 27 -10.80 5.25 5.44
C ALA A 27 -9.28 5.27 5.23
N ALA A 28 -8.50 5.07 6.30
CA ALA A 28 -7.05 4.95 6.22
C ALA A 28 -6.63 3.78 5.32
N VAL A 29 -7.21 2.59 5.51
CA VAL A 29 -6.91 1.42 4.68
C VAL A 29 -7.25 1.65 3.20
N LYS A 30 -8.33 2.36 2.88
CA LYS A 30 -8.64 2.74 1.49
C LYS A 30 -7.56 3.63 0.87
N GLN A 31 -6.98 4.55 1.64
CA GLN A 31 -5.88 5.40 1.17
C GLN A 31 -4.58 4.62 1.03
N LEU A 32 -4.30 3.70 1.96
CA LEU A 32 -3.17 2.78 1.88
C LEU A 32 -3.25 1.89 0.65
N LEU A 33 -4.42 1.34 0.33
CA LEU A 33 -4.60 0.52 -0.87
C LEU A 33 -4.36 1.33 -2.15
N ARG A 34 -4.82 2.59 -2.19
CA ARG A 34 -4.55 3.49 -3.32
C ARG A 34 -3.06 3.81 -3.46
N ALA A 35 -2.37 4.05 -2.34
CA ALA A 35 -0.93 4.28 -2.31
C ALA A 35 -0.16 3.04 -2.78
N ALA A 36 -0.51 1.85 -2.26
CA ALA A 36 0.08 0.58 -2.62
C ALA A 36 -0.12 0.25 -4.11
N ASN A 37 -1.34 0.44 -4.64
CA ASN A 37 -1.62 0.24 -6.06
C ASN A 37 -0.75 1.13 -6.96
N LYS A 38 -0.64 2.43 -6.63
CA LYS A 38 0.23 3.36 -7.37
C LYS A 38 1.70 2.92 -7.27
N LEU A 39 2.15 2.51 -6.09
CA LEU A 39 3.52 2.05 -5.89
C LEU A 39 3.83 0.80 -6.73
N VAL A 40 2.91 -0.18 -6.77
CA VAL A 40 3.03 -1.36 -7.63
C VAL A 40 3.04 -0.99 -9.12
N HIS A 41 2.18 -0.06 -9.54
CA HIS A 41 2.17 0.44 -10.92
C HIS A 41 3.52 0.99 -11.35
N ILE A 42 4.09 1.88 -10.54
CA ILE A 42 5.39 2.50 -10.81
C ILE A 42 6.49 1.44 -10.80
N TYR A 43 6.51 0.60 -9.77
CA TYR A 43 7.53 -0.42 -9.59
C TYR A 43 7.55 -1.44 -10.75
N LEU A 44 6.38 -1.94 -11.15
CA LEU A 44 6.24 -2.89 -12.25
C LEU A 44 6.20 -2.23 -13.64
N LYS A 45 6.37 -0.90 -13.73
CA LYS A 45 6.29 -0.10 -14.97
C LYS A 45 5.02 -0.39 -15.78
N LEU A 46 3.89 -0.52 -15.08
CA LEU A 46 2.61 -0.80 -15.73
C LEU A 46 2.01 0.48 -16.33
N PRO A 47 1.35 0.39 -17.50
CA PRO A 47 0.63 1.53 -18.06
C PRO A 47 -0.41 2.07 -17.07
N SER A 48 -0.59 3.38 -17.03
CA SER A 48 -1.48 4.08 -16.07
C SER A 48 -2.96 3.74 -16.20
N TYR A 49 -3.39 3.14 -17.32
CA TYR A 49 -4.76 2.65 -17.55
C TYR A 49 -4.96 1.17 -17.19
N ALA A 50 -3.90 0.45 -16.81
CA ALA A 50 -4.02 -0.96 -16.45
C ALA A 50 -4.62 -1.13 -15.05
N SER A 51 -5.58 -2.03 -14.86
CA SER A 51 -6.02 -2.40 -13.52
C SER A 51 -4.98 -3.34 -12.88
N VAL A 52 -4.52 -3.03 -11.68
CA VAL A 52 -3.65 -3.93 -10.91
C VAL A 52 -4.52 -5.01 -10.28
N SER A 53 -4.59 -6.18 -10.91
CA SER A 53 -5.13 -7.37 -10.25
C SER A 53 -4.27 -7.69 -9.03
N PRO A 54 -4.84 -7.77 -7.81
CA PRO A 54 -4.03 -8.00 -6.62
C PRO A 54 -3.30 -9.34 -6.64
N ILE A 55 -3.90 -10.34 -7.28
CA ILE A 55 -3.32 -11.67 -7.43
C ILE A 55 -2.11 -11.60 -8.37
N LEU A 56 -2.23 -10.93 -9.53
CA LEU A 56 -1.13 -10.81 -10.49
C LEU A 56 0.02 -9.96 -9.95
N ALA A 57 -0.30 -8.88 -9.22
CA ALA A 57 0.71 -8.07 -8.55
C ALA A 57 1.48 -8.88 -7.51
N SER A 58 0.76 -9.61 -6.65
CA SER A 58 1.36 -10.46 -5.63
C SER A 58 2.24 -11.55 -6.26
N GLN A 59 1.79 -12.21 -7.34
CA GLN A 59 2.57 -13.20 -8.06
C GLN A 59 3.86 -12.63 -8.68
N LYS A 60 3.82 -11.42 -9.24
CA LYS A 60 5.04 -10.79 -9.77
C LYS A 60 6.01 -10.42 -8.66
N LEU A 61 5.52 -9.82 -7.58
CA LEU A 61 6.34 -9.43 -6.44
C LEU A 61 6.93 -10.64 -5.69
N SER A 62 6.24 -11.78 -5.66
CA SER A 62 6.73 -12.99 -4.98
C SER A 62 7.91 -13.66 -5.67
N THR A 63 8.16 -13.37 -6.96
CA THR A 63 9.36 -13.81 -7.68
C THR A 63 10.59 -12.93 -7.41
N GLY A 64 10.40 -11.83 -6.69
CA GLY A 64 11.43 -10.86 -6.37
C GLY A 64 12.34 -11.24 -5.20
N ASN A 65 13.05 -10.25 -4.66
CA ASN A 65 13.83 -10.40 -3.44
C ASN A 65 12.93 -10.44 -2.18
N ASP A 66 13.55 -10.59 -1.00
CA ASP A 66 12.81 -10.79 0.24
C ASP A 66 11.89 -9.61 0.61
N VAL A 67 12.24 -8.38 0.22
CA VAL A 67 11.41 -7.19 0.46
C VAL A 67 10.18 -7.22 -0.44
N GLU A 68 10.35 -7.56 -1.71
CA GLU A 68 9.25 -7.68 -2.68
C GLU A 68 8.30 -8.83 -2.31
N LYS A 69 8.86 -9.99 -1.92
CA LYS A 69 8.09 -11.12 -1.39
C LYS A 69 7.25 -10.73 -0.17
N LYS A 70 7.86 -10.08 0.82
CA LYS A 70 7.15 -9.62 2.01
C LYS A 70 6.04 -8.63 1.65
N PHE A 71 6.33 -7.66 0.78
CA PHE A 71 5.32 -6.72 0.32
C PHE A 71 4.19 -7.42 -0.45
N SER A 72 4.47 -8.48 -1.21
CA SER A 72 3.45 -9.26 -1.92
C SER A 72 2.39 -9.86 -0.99
N GLU A 73 2.80 -10.32 0.19
CA GLU A 73 1.89 -10.86 1.21
C GLU A 73 1.10 -9.74 1.88
N ASP A 74 1.77 -8.66 2.24
CA ASP A 74 1.16 -7.51 2.89
C ASP A 74 0.19 -6.77 1.97
N PHE A 75 0.43 -6.78 0.66
CA PHE A 75 -0.47 -6.25 -0.35
C PHE A 75 -1.78 -7.03 -0.42
N LEU A 76 -1.73 -8.37 -0.36
CA LEU A 76 -2.94 -9.19 -0.29
C LEU A 76 -3.70 -8.98 1.02
N LYS A 77 -2.99 -8.84 2.15
CA LYS A 77 -3.61 -8.51 3.45
C LYS A 77 -4.30 -7.15 3.39
N LEU A 78 -3.65 -6.13 2.82
CA LEU A 78 -4.20 -4.79 2.64
C LEU A 78 -5.46 -4.80 1.78
N TRP A 79 -5.47 -5.58 0.69
CA TRP A 79 -6.67 -5.74 -0.13
C TRP A 79 -7.82 -6.38 0.66
N LYS A 80 -7.56 -7.44 1.42
CA LYS A 80 -8.57 -8.09 2.29
C LYS A 80 -9.10 -7.15 3.37
N LEU A 81 -8.24 -6.33 3.97
CA LEU A 81 -8.66 -5.34 4.98
C LEU A 81 -9.54 -4.24 4.37
N SER A 82 -9.31 -3.86 3.10
CA SER A 82 -10.07 -2.79 2.45
C SER A 82 -11.55 -3.11 2.22
N ILE A 83 -11.90 -4.40 2.21
CA ILE A 83 -13.28 -4.90 2.05
C ILE A 83 -13.89 -5.35 3.39
N LYS A 84 -13.12 -5.32 4.48
CA LYS A 84 -13.58 -5.73 5.81
C LYS A 84 -14.50 -4.65 6.38
N PRO A 85 -15.64 -5.00 6.99
CA PRO A 85 -16.60 -4.03 7.51
C PRO A 85 -16.12 -3.32 8.78
N PHE A 86 -15.08 -3.84 9.44
CA PHE A 86 -14.47 -3.22 10.61
C PHE A 86 -12.97 -3.51 10.61
N VAL A 87 -12.17 -2.45 10.76
CA VAL A 87 -10.71 -2.53 10.78
C VAL A 87 -10.19 -1.91 12.07
N THR A 88 -9.35 -2.62 12.80
CA THR A 88 -8.74 -2.07 14.01
C THR A 88 -7.62 -1.07 13.66
N LYS A 89 -7.32 -0.16 14.59
CA LYS A 89 -6.19 0.76 14.46
C LYS A 89 -4.88 0.01 14.22
N GLU A 90 -4.67 -1.10 14.91
CA GLU A 90 -3.48 -1.94 14.79
C GLU A 90 -3.37 -2.59 13.40
N GLU A 91 -4.47 -3.12 12.85
CA GLU A 91 -4.51 -3.66 11.50
C GLU A 91 -4.09 -2.58 10.48
N ALA A 92 -4.66 -1.38 10.58
CA ALA A 92 -4.33 -0.26 9.70
C ALA A 92 -2.86 0.20 9.85
N LEU A 93 -2.33 0.23 11.07
CA LEU A 93 -0.96 0.61 11.35
C LEU A 93 0.06 -0.41 10.80
N ASN A 94 -0.28 -1.70 10.86
CA ASN A 94 0.57 -2.77 10.31
C ASN A 94 0.70 -2.66 8.79
N VAL A 95 -0.42 -2.47 8.07
CA VAL A 95 -0.35 -2.27 6.62
C VAL A 95 0.26 -0.92 6.23
N TYR A 96 0.08 0.13 7.04
CA TYR A 96 0.79 1.41 6.84
C TYR A 96 2.31 1.21 6.82
N LYS A 97 2.84 0.49 7.83
CA LYS A 97 4.28 0.20 7.92
C LYS A 97 4.79 -0.58 6.72
N ALA A 98 4.01 -1.55 6.23
CA ALA A 98 4.37 -2.34 5.05
C ALA A 98 4.46 -1.49 3.77
N VAL A 99 3.45 -0.64 3.51
CA VAL A 99 3.46 0.25 2.32
C VAL A 99 4.59 1.27 2.39
N LYS A 100 4.85 1.83 3.58
CA LYS A 100 5.96 2.77 3.79
C LYS A 100 7.32 2.10 3.57
N ALA A 101 7.54 0.92 4.14
CA ALA A 101 8.79 0.18 3.96
C ALA A 101 9.08 -0.14 2.48
N PHE A 102 8.04 -0.53 1.72
CA PHE A 102 8.20 -0.80 0.29
C PHE A 102 8.48 0.48 -0.52
N LEU A 103 7.88 1.62 -0.13
CA LEU A 103 8.20 2.91 -0.74
C LEU A 103 9.65 3.32 -0.51
N ASP A 104 10.13 3.19 0.73
CA ASP A 104 11.50 3.54 1.10
C ASP A 104 12.51 2.63 0.37
N TYR A 105 12.20 1.34 0.25
CA TYR A 105 12.96 0.40 -0.57
C TYR A 105 13.01 0.83 -2.05
N TYR A 106 11.87 1.17 -2.66
CA TYR A 106 11.85 1.63 -4.05
C TYR A 106 12.69 2.89 -4.27
N LYS A 107 12.66 3.84 -3.34
CA LYS A 107 13.48 5.06 -3.40
C LYS A 107 14.97 4.76 -3.31
N ALA A 108 15.38 3.80 -2.48
CA ALA A 108 16.79 3.44 -2.29
C ALA A 108 17.40 2.75 -3.52
N GLN A 109 16.59 2.17 -4.40
CA GLN A 109 17.04 1.56 -5.65
C GLN A 109 17.17 2.54 -6.82
N ARG A 110 16.89 3.83 -6.60
CA ARG A 110 16.84 4.86 -7.62
C ARG A 110 17.95 5.89 -7.41
#